data_AF-A0A3D0S4J9-F1
#
_entry.id   AF-A0A3D0S4J9-F1
#
_cell.length_a   1.000
_cell.length_b   1.000
_cell.length_c   1.000
_cell.angle_alpha   90.00
_cell.angle_beta   90.00
_cell.angle_gamma   90.00
#
_symmetry.space_group_name_H-M   'P 1'
#
loop_
_entity.id
_entity.type
_entity.pdbx_description
1 polymer ?
#
loop_
_entity_poly.entity_id
_entity_poly.type
_entity_poly.pdbx_seq_one_letter_code
_entity_poly.pdbx_strand_id
1 'polypeptide(L)'
;VLAAAQARVEANGGGVSAFAKNSVGSQRLAAAAESQDVHDKRLWTALAKVTGGAGNSTSLVGTYEQVADGLLDYVDLGVTTLLIRGFDPLEDAKSYGRVIDLVRAGVKDRRPALAG
;
A
#
# COMPACT_ATOMS: atom_id res chain seq x y z
N VAL A 1 7.90 -8.29 -8.55
CA VAL A 1 8.19 -6.87 -8.26
C VAL A 1 9.41 -6.69 -7.37
N LEU A 2 9.50 -7.29 -6.17
CA LEU A 2 10.63 -7.09 -5.23
C LEU A 2 12.02 -7.34 -5.86
N ALA A 3 12.21 -8.49 -6.49
CA ALA A 3 13.48 -8.85 -7.13
C ALA A 3 13.90 -7.83 -8.21
N ALA A 4 12.94 -7.34 -9.00
CA ALA A 4 13.21 -6.31 -10.01
C ALA A 4 13.61 -4.97 -9.37
N ALA A 5 13.02 -4.61 -8.23
CA ALA A 5 13.40 -3.41 -7.49
C ALA A 5 14.81 -3.54 -6.89
N GLN A 6 15.16 -4.69 -6.32
CA GLN A 6 16.50 -4.97 -5.79
C GLN A 6 17.56 -4.85 -6.89
N ALA A 7 17.37 -5.53 -8.02
CA ALA A 7 18.27 -5.46 -9.16
C ALA A 7 18.44 -4.01 -9.68
N ARG A 8 17.37 -3.20 -9.66
CA ARG A 8 17.41 -1.81 -10.09
C ARG A 8 18.16 -0.90 -9.11
N VAL A 9 18.01 -1.13 -7.81
CA VAL A 9 18.77 -0.37 -6.80
C VAL A 9 20.26 -0.72 -6.88
N GLU A 10 20.60 -2.00 -7.05
CA GLU A 10 21.98 -2.46 -7.27
C GLU A 10 22.59 -1.82 -8.52
N ALA A 11 21.88 -1.86 -9.65
CA ALA A 11 22.34 -1.26 -10.90
C ALA A 11 22.56 0.26 -10.83
N ASN A 12 21.86 0.97 -9.94
CA ASN A 12 21.99 2.41 -9.74
C ASN A 12 23.08 2.79 -8.72
N GLY A 13 23.96 1.86 -8.33
CA GLY A 13 25.05 2.11 -7.38
C GLY A 13 24.65 2.00 -5.92
N GLY A 14 23.45 1.49 -5.63
CA GLY A 14 22.93 1.29 -4.28
C GLY A 14 22.49 2.57 -3.57
N GLY A 15 21.63 2.40 -2.56
CA GLY A 15 21.25 3.47 -1.63
C GLY A 15 19.93 4.18 -1.94
N VAL A 16 19.43 4.87 -0.91
CA VAL A 16 18.15 5.59 -0.91
C VAL A 16 18.29 6.93 -1.64
N SER A 17 17.29 7.31 -2.45
CA SER A 17 17.31 8.58 -3.18
C SER A 17 17.43 9.79 -2.25
N ALA A 18 18.04 10.87 -2.72
CA ALA A 18 18.17 12.12 -1.94
C ALA A 18 16.82 12.68 -1.49
N PHE A 19 15.78 12.51 -2.32
CA PHE A 19 14.41 12.89 -1.99
C PHE A 19 13.88 12.11 -0.77
N ALA A 20 14.09 10.80 -0.74
CA ALA A 20 13.66 9.97 0.38
C ALA A 20 14.45 10.24 1.67
N LYS A 21 15.75 10.57 1.57
CA LYS A 21 16.56 10.96 2.74
C LYS A 21 16.05 12.22 3.44
N ASN A 22 15.50 13.19 2.69
CA ASN A 22 15.04 14.47 3.22
C ASN A 22 13.53 14.52 3.50
N SER A 23 12.82 13.40 3.31
CA SER A 23 11.37 13.30 3.52
C SER A 23 11.08 12.56 4.83
N VAL A 24 10.47 13.25 5.79
CA VAL A 24 10.02 12.63 7.06
C VAL A 24 9.04 11.47 6.79
N GLY A 25 8.18 11.60 5.77
CA GLY A 25 7.27 10.54 5.38
C GLY A 25 8.01 9.29 4.88
N SER A 26 9.02 9.46 4.04
CA SER A 26 9.86 8.37 3.56
C SER A 26 10.68 7.72 4.68
N GLN A 27 11.23 8.51 5.61
CA GLN A 27 11.95 8.01 6.78
C GLN A 27 11.02 7.17 7.69
N ARG A 28 9.80 7.63 7.95
CA ARG A 28 8.79 6.88 8.73
C ARG A 28 8.41 5.58 8.04
N LEU A 29 8.21 5.61 6.72
CA LEU A 29 7.87 4.42 5.95
C LEU A 29 9.02 3.40 5.94
N ALA A 30 10.26 3.85 5.77
CA ALA A 30 11.44 2.99 5.86
C ALA A 30 11.57 2.35 7.24
N ALA A 31 11.37 3.13 8.32
CA ALA A 31 11.36 2.61 9.68
C ALA A 31 10.25 1.57 9.92
N ALA A 32 9.04 1.81 9.38
CA ALA A 32 7.95 0.84 9.44
C ALA A 32 8.27 -0.46 8.69
N ALA A 33 9.00 -0.37 7.58
CA ALA A 33 9.44 -1.51 6.78
C ALA A 33 10.56 -2.34 7.42
N GLU A 34 11.32 -1.78 8.37
CA GLU A 34 12.31 -2.55 9.14
C GLU A 34 11.68 -3.49 10.16
N SER A 35 10.47 -3.17 10.64
CA SER A 35 9.78 -3.97 11.64
C SER A 35 9.26 -5.29 11.08
N GLN A 36 8.57 -5.23 9.93
CA GLN A 36 7.99 -6.40 9.27
C GLN A 36 7.65 -6.10 7.81
N ASP A 37 7.67 -7.14 6.96
CA ASP A 37 7.37 -7.02 5.53
C ASP A 37 5.89 -6.70 5.25
N VAL A 38 4.97 -7.14 6.12
CA VAL A 38 3.55 -6.77 6.07
C VAL A 38 3.24 -6.02 7.36
N HIS A 39 3.03 -4.71 7.27
CA HIS A 39 2.95 -3.81 8.41
C HIS A 39 1.67 -3.94 9.23
N ASP A 40 0.55 -4.24 8.58
CA ASP A 40 -0.76 -4.44 9.23
C ASP A 40 -1.42 -5.73 8.72
N LYS A 41 -2.74 -5.73 8.47
CA LYS A 41 -3.43 -6.88 7.86
C LYS A 41 -2.96 -7.17 6.41
N ARG A 42 -2.64 -6.13 5.63
CA ARG A 42 -2.49 -6.21 4.16
C ARG A 42 -1.38 -5.32 3.57
N LEU A 43 -0.89 -4.31 4.28
CA LEU A 43 0.07 -3.34 3.78
C LEU A 43 1.47 -3.95 3.73
N TRP A 44 1.87 -4.41 2.56
CA TRP A 44 3.20 -4.90 2.28
C TRP A 44 4.19 -3.75 2.03
N THR A 45 5.28 -3.73 2.78
CA THR A 45 6.28 -2.66 2.89
C THR A 45 7.69 -3.09 2.49
N ALA A 46 7.91 -4.36 2.12
CA ALA A 46 9.26 -4.84 1.78
C ALA A 46 9.95 -4.06 0.65
N LEU A 47 9.17 -3.48 -0.28
CA LEU A 47 9.71 -2.58 -1.30
C LEU A 47 10.25 -1.27 -0.72
N ALA A 48 9.61 -0.71 0.30
CA ALA A 48 10.08 0.48 0.98
C ALA A 48 11.42 0.25 1.69
N LYS A 49 11.70 -0.97 2.15
CA LYS A 49 13.02 -1.34 2.67
C LYS A 49 14.11 -1.23 1.61
N VAL A 50 13.81 -1.69 0.40
CA VAL A 50 14.74 -1.66 -0.74
C VAL A 50 14.93 -0.25 -1.29
N THR A 51 13.86 0.54 -1.38
CA THR A 51 13.91 1.89 -1.98
C THR A 51 14.16 3.01 -0.97
N GLY A 52 14.18 2.69 0.33
CA GLY A 52 14.23 3.64 1.44
C GLY A 52 12.98 4.51 1.56
N GLY A 53 11.80 3.94 1.30
CA GLY A 53 10.52 4.65 1.38
C GLY A 53 10.33 5.69 0.27
N ALA A 54 11.10 5.59 -0.83
CA ALA A 54 10.94 6.47 -1.98
C ALA A 54 9.70 6.09 -2.80
N GLY A 55 8.92 7.11 -3.20
CA GLY A 55 7.76 6.94 -4.07
C GLY A 55 6.68 6.00 -3.50
N ASN A 56 5.89 5.41 -4.40
CA ASN A 56 4.88 4.42 -4.05
C ASN A 56 5.56 3.06 -3.85
N SER A 57 6.05 2.81 -2.64
CA SER A 57 6.87 1.65 -2.30
C SER A 57 6.15 0.64 -1.39
N THR A 58 4.83 0.67 -1.40
CA THR A 58 3.96 -0.26 -0.68
C THR A 58 2.91 -0.86 -1.60
N SER A 59 2.28 -1.96 -1.17
CA SER A 59 1.14 -2.56 -1.87
C SER A 59 0.22 -3.30 -0.89
N LEU A 60 -1.01 -3.58 -1.30
CA LEU A 60 -1.93 -4.41 -0.53
C LEU A 60 -1.83 -5.85 -1.02
N VAL A 61 -1.66 -6.81 -0.11
CA VAL A 61 -1.48 -8.24 -0.42
C VAL A 61 -2.55 -9.11 0.22
N GLY A 62 -2.93 -10.20 -0.46
CA GLY A 62 -3.98 -11.13 -0.05
C GLY A 62 -4.94 -11.47 -1.20
N THR A 63 -6.04 -12.17 -0.91
CA THR A 63 -7.16 -12.31 -1.87
C THR A 63 -7.91 -10.99 -2.02
N TYR A 64 -8.75 -10.88 -3.06
CA TYR A 64 -9.56 -9.67 -3.25
C TYR A 64 -10.49 -9.38 -2.07
N GLU A 65 -11.07 -10.42 -1.47
CA GLU A 65 -11.93 -10.33 -0.28
C GLU A 65 -11.14 -9.85 0.94
N GLN A 66 -9.93 -10.38 1.12
CA GLN A 66 -9.03 -10.00 2.21
C GLN A 66 -8.55 -8.55 2.10
N VAL A 67 -8.29 -8.07 0.89
CA VAL A 67 -7.92 -6.68 0.64
C VAL A 67 -9.13 -5.76 0.83
N ALA A 68 -10.30 -6.15 0.32
CA ALA A 68 -11.54 -5.39 0.52
C ALA A 68 -11.91 -5.25 2.00
N ASP A 69 -11.74 -6.31 2.80
CA ASP A 69 -11.94 -6.28 4.26
C ASP A 69 -11.04 -5.23 4.93
N GLY A 70 -9.74 -5.22 4.61
CA GLY A 70 -8.81 -4.22 5.15
C GLY A 70 -9.15 -2.78 4.74
N LEU A 71 -9.69 -2.57 3.54
CA LEU A 71 -10.17 -1.25 3.11
C LEU A 71 -11.45 -0.83 3.84
N LEU A 72 -12.33 -1.78 4.15
CA LEU A 72 -13.55 -1.52 4.90
C LEU A 72 -13.27 -1.14 6.35
N ASP A 73 -12.16 -1.59 6.96
CA ASP A 73 -11.74 -1.10 8.28
C ASP A 73 -11.56 0.43 8.28
N TYR A 74 -11.00 1.01 7.20
CA TYR A 74 -10.88 2.47 7.07
C TYR A 74 -12.24 3.14 6.87
N VAL A 75 -13.16 2.49 6.14
CA VAL A 75 -14.54 2.99 5.97
C VAL A 75 -15.27 3.04 7.31
N ASP A 76 -15.09 2.03 8.17
CA ASP A 76 -15.67 2.02 9.52
C ASP A 76 -15.17 3.20 10.36
N LEU A 77 -13.89 3.57 10.19
CA LEU A 77 -13.29 4.74 10.81
C LEU A 77 -13.77 6.07 10.19
N GLY A 78 -14.65 6.05 9.19
CA GLY A 78 -15.20 7.24 8.54
C GLY A 78 -14.42 7.75 7.33
N VAL A 79 -13.44 7.00 6.82
CA VAL A 79 -12.74 7.36 5.58
C VAL A 79 -13.70 7.21 4.39
N THR A 80 -13.85 8.29 3.62
CA THR A 80 -14.78 8.33 2.46
C THR A 80 -14.08 8.21 1.12
N THR A 81 -12.76 8.42 1.07
CA THR A 81 -11.97 8.40 -0.16
C THR A 81 -10.75 7.51 0.03
N LEU A 82 -10.60 6.53 -0.87
CA LEU A 82 -9.49 5.58 -0.88
C LEU A 82 -8.67 5.80 -2.14
N LEU A 83 -7.37 6.06 -1.98
CA LEU A 83 -6.41 6.11 -3.08
C LEU A 83 -5.65 4.78 -3.13
N ILE A 84 -5.83 4.02 -4.21
CA ILE A 84 -5.16 2.73 -4.40
C ILE A 84 -4.35 2.80 -5.69
N ARG A 85 -3.11 2.31 -5.61
CA ARG A 85 -2.20 2.21 -6.75
C ARG A 85 -1.31 0.98 -6.57
N GLY A 86 -1.01 0.30 -7.66
CA GLY A 86 -0.02 -0.76 -7.70
C GLY A 86 1.19 -0.40 -8.57
N PHE A 87 1.87 -1.41 -9.08
CA PHE A 87 3.12 -1.27 -9.83
C PHE A 87 2.95 -1.42 -11.34
N ASP A 88 1.88 -2.09 -11.79
CA ASP A 88 1.50 -2.25 -13.18
C ASP A 88 0.11 -1.65 -13.39
N PRO A 89 0.01 -0.35 -13.72
CA PRO A 89 -1.26 0.37 -13.69
C PRO A 89 -2.37 -0.27 -14.52
N LEU A 90 -2.05 -0.91 -15.64
CA LEU A 90 -3.05 -1.50 -16.52
C LEU A 90 -3.61 -2.80 -15.94
N GLU A 91 -2.74 -3.72 -15.53
CA GLU A 91 -3.18 -4.99 -14.95
C GLU A 91 -3.76 -4.81 -13.53
N ASP A 92 -3.21 -3.88 -12.76
CA ASP A 92 -3.72 -3.54 -11.44
C ASP A 92 -5.13 -2.95 -11.53
N ALA A 93 -5.40 -2.08 -12.51
CA ALA A 93 -6.74 -1.52 -12.71
C ALA A 93 -7.81 -2.59 -12.96
N LYS A 94 -7.47 -3.66 -13.71
CA LYS A 94 -8.36 -4.81 -13.91
C LYS A 94 -8.65 -5.53 -12.60
N SER A 95 -7.61 -5.76 -11.79
CA SER A 95 -7.73 -6.41 -10.48
C SER A 95 -8.53 -5.57 -9.48
N TYR A 96 -8.35 -4.24 -9.49
CA TYR A 96 -9.05 -3.33 -8.61
C TYR A 96 -10.54 -3.26 -8.88
N GLY A 97 -11.01 -3.53 -10.09
CA GLY A 97 -12.45 -3.61 -10.39
C GLY A 97 -13.18 -4.54 -9.42
N ARG A 98 -12.64 -5.74 -9.19
CA ARG A 98 -13.22 -6.71 -8.24
C ARG A 98 -13.19 -6.21 -6.80
N VAL A 99 -12.07 -5.60 -6.38
CA VAL A 99 -11.92 -5.06 -5.02
C VAL A 99 -12.92 -3.92 -4.78
N ILE A 100 -13.08 -3.02 -5.76
CA ILE A 100 -14.03 -1.89 -5.69
C ILE A 100 -15.46 -2.41 -5.52
N ASP A 101 -15.85 -3.44 -6.28
CA ASP A 101 -17.17 -4.03 -6.16
C ASP A 101 -17.42 -4.63 -4.77
N LEU A 102 -16.42 -5.35 -4.22
CA LEU A 102 -16.49 -5.92 -2.88
C LEU A 102 -16.58 -4.86 -1.79
N VAL A 103 -15.77 -3.79 -1.88
CA VAL A 103 -15.83 -2.67 -0.94
C VAL A 103 -17.19 -1.98 -1.01
N ARG A 104 -17.70 -1.68 -2.22
CA ARG A 104 -19.03 -1.06 -2.41
C ARG A 104 -20.15 -1.92 -1.86
N ALA A 105 -20.08 -3.24 -2.02
CA ALA A 105 -21.04 -4.15 -1.41
C ALA A 105 -20.96 -4.07 0.12
N GLY A 106 -19.76 -4.15 0.69
CA GLY A 106 -19.55 -4.10 2.14
C GLY A 106 -19.93 -2.76 2.80
N VAL A 107 -19.85 -1.63 2.09
CA VAL A 107 -20.29 -0.33 2.62
C VAL A 107 -21.80 -0.28 2.86
N LYS A 108 -22.61 -0.94 2.02
CA LYS A 108 -24.09 -0.91 2.16
C LYS A 108 -24.57 -1.45 3.51
N ASP A 109 -23.81 -2.39 4.07
CA ASP A 109 -24.14 -3.07 5.31
C ASP A 109 -23.50 -2.40 6.53
N ARG A 110 -22.78 -1.28 6.35
CA ARG A 110 -21.99 -0.59 7.37
C ARG A 110 -22.51 0.81 7.64
N ARG A 111 -22.33 1.28 8.87
CA ARG A 111 -22.65 2.63 9.31
C ARG A 111 -21.37 3.25 9.90
N PRO A 112 -20.81 4.33 9.32
CA PRO A 112 -19.52 4.86 9.75
C PRO A 112 -19.54 5.32 11.21
N ALA A 113 -18.49 5.03 11.98
CA ALA A 113 -18.42 5.38 13.40
C ALA A 113 -18.34 6.89 13.64
N LEU A 114 -17.84 7.66 12.67
CA LEU A 114 -17.66 9.12 12.74
C LEU A 114 -18.68 9.92 11.92
N ALA A 115 -19.79 9.30 11.49
CA ALA A 115 -20.90 10.02 10.89
C ALA A 115 -21.78 10.64 12.00
N GLY A 116 -21.27 11.68 12.66
CA GLY A 116 -21.94 12.44 13.72
C GLY A 116 -21.43 13.88 13.77
#